data_AF-A0A2D9T9G5-F1
#
_entry.id   AF-A0A2D9T9G5-F1
#
_cell.length_a   1.000
_cell.length_b   1.000
_cell.length_c   1.000
_cell.angle_alpha   90.00
_cell.angle_beta   90.00
_cell.angle_gamma   90.00
#
_symmetry.space_group_name_H-M   'P 1'
#
loop_
_entity.id
_entity.type
_entity.pdbx_description
1 polymer ?
#
loop_
_entity_poly.entity_id
_entity_poly.type
_entity_poly.pdbx_seq_one_letter_code
_entity_poly.pdbx_strand_id
1 'polypeptide(L)'
;MRVRSLPIALLVLAACGGEAHDESAETADTTTEPATGAEATEAPETNSGVRTRDDSEIPRAPKPWDELTQEERGAFMADSVLPYMQELFAEYDPDEFANVNCATCHGPNMHERDFEMPSPSLPALHASGTPEQHQMVEEHPRMVRFMFNHVVPAMRTMLREEPFDAETGEGFSCYFCHPRAE
;
A
#
# COMPACT_ATOMS: atom_id res chain seq x y z
N MET A 1 -40.68 2.68 -44.44
CA MET A 1 -41.21 1.36 -44.83
C MET A 1 -40.89 0.36 -43.72
N ARG A 2 -41.93 -0.23 -43.12
CA ARG A 2 -41.99 -1.48 -42.33
C ARG A 2 -41.14 -1.62 -41.06
N VAL A 3 -41.76 -1.13 -39.99
CA VAL A 3 -41.91 -1.71 -38.64
C VAL A 3 -41.83 -3.25 -38.61
N ARG A 4 -41.09 -3.82 -37.64
CA ARG A 4 -41.54 -4.99 -36.85
C ARG A 4 -41.01 -4.91 -35.40
N SER A 5 -41.97 -4.84 -34.48
CA SER A 5 -41.84 -4.88 -33.03
C SER A 5 -42.36 -6.23 -32.48
N LEU A 6 -42.01 -6.48 -31.21
CA LEU A 6 -42.60 -7.38 -30.17
C LEU A 6 -42.23 -8.88 -30.17
N PRO A 7 -42.38 -9.62 -29.03
CA PRO A 7 -42.77 -9.25 -27.62
C PRO A 7 -41.83 -9.83 -26.52
N ILE A 8 -41.65 -9.23 -25.32
CA ILE A 8 -42.38 -9.34 -24.02
C ILE A 8 -42.72 -10.77 -23.52
N ALA A 9 -42.12 -11.15 -22.38
CA ALA A 9 -42.65 -12.00 -21.28
C ALA A 9 -41.74 -11.71 -20.06
N LEU A 10 -42.14 -11.10 -18.94
CA LEU A 10 -43.25 -11.19 -17.97
C LEU A 10 -43.14 -12.36 -16.95
N LEU A 11 -42.74 -11.98 -15.72
CA LEU A 11 -43.07 -12.46 -14.36
C LEU A 11 -42.89 -13.94 -13.94
N VAL A 12 -42.41 -14.18 -12.70
CA VAL A 12 -43.22 -14.59 -11.51
C VAL A 12 -42.32 -14.99 -10.28
N LEU A 13 -42.68 -14.44 -9.11
CA LEU A 13 -42.66 -14.90 -7.68
C LEU A 13 -41.53 -15.81 -7.13
N ALA A 14 -40.84 -15.50 -6.03
CA ALA A 14 -41.23 -15.34 -4.60
C ALA A 14 -41.38 -16.64 -3.79
N ALA A 15 -40.64 -16.70 -2.65
CA ALA A 15 -41.04 -17.20 -1.31
C ALA A 15 -40.27 -18.39 -0.65
N CYS A 16 -40.15 -18.25 0.69
CA CYS A 16 -39.96 -19.23 1.80
C CYS A 16 -38.58 -19.89 1.98
N GLY A 17 -37.98 -20.01 3.17
CA GLY A 17 -38.47 -19.88 4.56
C GLY A 17 -38.81 -21.23 5.20
N GLY A 18 -38.08 -21.63 6.26
CA GLY A 18 -38.31 -22.81 7.14
C GLY A 18 -37.03 -23.65 7.30
N GLU A 19 -36.31 -23.73 8.44
CA GLU A 19 -36.61 -24.07 9.85
C GLU A 19 -36.86 -25.57 10.14
N ALA A 20 -35.82 -26.17 10.74
CA ALA A 20 -35.73 -27.20 11.79
C ALA A 20 -36.40 -28.59 11.66
N HIS A 21 -35.62 -29.63 12.00
CA HIS A 21 -35.81 -30.58 13.12
C HIS A 21 -34.65 -31.63 13.06
N ASP A 22 -33.84 -31.80 14.11
CA ASP A 22 -34.01 -32.75 15.26
C ASP A 22 -33.76 -34.21 14.79
N GLU A 23 -32.92 -35.09 15.36
CA GLU A 23 -32.54 -35.39 16.74
C GLU A 23 -31.40 -36.45 16.66
N SER A 24 -30.42 -36.43 17.56
CA SER A 24 -29.86 -37.62 18.23
C SER A 24 -28.65 -37.22 19.07
N ALA A 25 -28.90 -37.18 20.38
CA ALA A 25 -27.91 -37.05 21.43
C ALA A 25 -27.10 -38.35 21.60
N GLU A 26 -25.80 -38.23 21.78
CA GLU A 26 -25.06 -39.11 22.68
C GLU A 26 -24.08 -38.27 23.49
N THR A 27 -24.21 -38.38 24.81
CA THR A 27 -23.51 -37.61 25.83
C THR A 27 -22.17 -38.27 26.19
N ALA A 28 -21.09 -37.50 26.22
CA ALA A 28 -20.01 -37.71 27.18
C ALA A 28 -19.09 -36.47 27.27
N ASP A 29 -19.26 -35.72 28.34
CA ASP A 29 -18.22 -35.23 29.25
C ASP A 29 -16.81 -35.04 28.69
N THR A 30 -16.39 -33.78 28.52
CA THR A 30 -15.05 -33.29 28.89
C THR A 30 -15.04 -31.77 28.93
N THR A 31 -14.90 -31.25 30.15
CA THR A 31 -14.20 -30.02 30.55
C THR A 31 -13.89 -29.00 29.45
N THR A 32 -14.68 -27.93 29.43
CA THR A 32 -14.31 -26.65 28.83
C THR A 32 -13.34 -25.93 29.75
N GLU A 33 -12.07 -25.84 29.36
CA GLU A 33 -11.26 -24.65 29.65
C GLU A 33 -11.29 -23.76 28.40
N PRO A 34 -11.57 -22.45 28.54
CA PRO A 34 -11.46 -21.54 27.42
C PRO A 34 -9.98 -21.45 27.02
N ALA A 35 -9.69 -21.74 25.75
CA ALA A 35 -8.47 -21.27 25.12
C ALA A 35 -8.48 -19.74 25.22
N THR A 36 -7.79 -19.24 26.24
CA THR A 36 -7.35 -17.85 26.34
C THR A 36 -6.77 -17.45 25.00
N GLY A 37 -7.18 -16.29 24.51
CA GLY A 37 -6.91 -15.83 23.17
C GLY A 37 -5.45 -16.00 22.81
N ALA A 38 -5.20 -16.42 21.57
CA ALA A 38 -4.01 -15.98 20.90
C ALA A 38 -4.05 -14.45 20.96
N GLU A 39 -3.30 -13.88 21.90
CA GLU A 39 -2.77 -12.54 21.79
C GLU A 39 -2.13 -12.51 20.40
N ALA A 40 -2.85 -11.92 19.45
CA ALA A 40 -2.21 -11.21 18.38
C ALA A 40 -1.26 -10.25 19.10
N THR A 41 0.02 -10.60 19.11
CA THR A 41 1.09 -9.69 19.48
C THR A 41 0.85 -8.44 18.65
N GLU A 42 0.23 -7.43 19.26
CA GLU A 42 0.08 -6.10 18.66
C GLU A 42 1.51 -5.62 18.38
N ALA A 43 1.89 -5.69 17.11
CA ALA A 43 3.04 -4.98 16.60
C ALA A 43 2.89 -3.52 17.02
N PRO A 44 3.97 -2.84 17.43
CA PRO A 44 3.87 -1.50 17.98
C PRO A 44 3.12 -0.60 16.99
N GLU A 45 1.95 -0.12 17.40
CA GLU A 45 1.11 0.82 16.67
C GLU A 45 1.97 2.01 16.26
N THR A 46 2.46 1.99 15.03
CA THR A 46 3.04 3.19 14.44
C THR A 46 1.88 4.18 14.39
N ASN A 47 1.97 5.30 15.09
CA ASN A 47 0.90 6.31 15.19
C ASN A 47 0.53 7.00 13.85
N SER A 48 0.91 6.39 12.72
CA SER A 48 0.42 6.65 11.38
C SER A 48 -1.01 6.11 11.17
N GLY A 49 -1.46 5.13 11.97
CA GLY A 49 -2.75 4.46 11.79
C GLY A 49 -2.77 3.45 10.63
N VAL A 50 -1.59 3.03 10.17
CA VAL A 50 -1.39 1.99 9.15
C VAL A 50 -0.72 0.79 9.82
N ARG A 51 -1.18 -0.42 9.50
CA ARG A 51 -0.61 -1.66 10.02
C ARG A 51 0.84 -1.81 9.56
N THR A 52 1.68 -2.32 10.45
CA THR A 52 3.00 -2.80 10.06
C THR A 52 2.85 -4.05 9.19
N ARG A 53 3.68 -4.16 8.14
CA ARG A 53 3.74 -5.30 7.22
C ARG A 53 5.05 -6.04 7.42
N ASP A 54 5.00 -7.37 7.42
CA ASP A 54 6.20 -8.20 7.43
C ASP A 54 6.90 -8.15 6.08
N ASP A 55 8.23 -8.26 6.09
CA ASP A 55 9.09 -8.27 4.89
C ASP A 55 8.73 -9.34 3.85
N SER A 56 8.02 -10.39 4.27
CA SER A 56 7.51 -11.47 3.40
C SER A 56 6.22 -11.11 2.66
N GLU A 57 5.47 -10.11 3.13
CA GLU A 57 4.27 -9.60 2.47
C GLU A 57 4.60 -8.63 1.32
N ILE A 58 5.81 -8.06 1.33
CA ILE A 58 6.22 -7.03 0.38
C ILE A 58 6.78 -7.68 -0.89
N PRO A 59 6.19 -7.43 -2.08
CA PRO A 59 6.72 -7.99 -3.32
C PRO A 59 8.13 -7.47 -3.57
N ARG A 60 8.99 -8.27 -4.17
CA ARG A 60 10.37 -7.89 -4.49
C ARG A 60 10.64 -8.04 -5.97
N ALA A 61 11.48 -7.16 -6.51
CA ALA A 61 11.97 -7.28 -7.85
C ALA A 61 12.61 -8.67 -8.08
N PRO A 62 12.44 -9.27 -9.27
CA PRO A 62 12.91 -10.64 -9.52
C PRO A 62 14.44 -10.77 -9.47
N LYS A 63 15.17 -9.68 -9.71
CA LYS A 63 16.64 -9.56 -9.66
C LYS A 63 17.03 -8.16 -9.14
N PRO A 64 18.31 -7.87 -8.85
CA PRO A 64 18.76 -6.53 -8.47
C PRO A 64 18.26 -5.44 -9.43
N TRP A 65 17.89 -4.28 -8.89
CA TRP A 65 17.18 -3.24 -9.63
C TRP A 65 18.00 -2.69 -10.82
N ASP A 66 19.31 -2.58 -10.63
CA ASP A 66 20.29 -2.16 -11.62
C ASP A 66 20.47 -3.17 -12.77
N GLU A 67 20.12 -4.44 -12.57
CA GLU A 67 20.15 -5.49 -13.60
C GLU A 67 18.85 -5.58 -14.42
N LEU A 68 17.79 -4.88 -14.03
CA LEU A 68 16.54 -4.80 -14.79
C LEU A 68 16.65 -3.81 -15.97
N THR A 69 16.13 -4.22 -17.12
CA THR A 69 15.86 -3.32 -18.25
C THR A 69 14.73 -2.34 -17.91
N GLN A 70 14.62 -1.25 -18.66
CA GLN A 70 13.53 -0.27 -18.47
C GLN A 70 12.14 -0.92 -18.59
N GLU A 71 11.97 -1.87 -19.50
CA GLU A 71 10.71 -2.61 -19.68
C GLU A 71 10.41 -3.49 -18.46
N GLU A 72 11.39 -4.24 -17.96
CA GLU A 72 11.23 -5.07 -16.76
C GLU A 72 10.93 -4.22 -15.51
N ARG A 73 11.57 -3.04 -15.37
CA ARG A 73 11.27 -2.08 -14.29
C ARG A 73 9.84 -1.57 -14.39
N GLY A 74 9.42 -1.16 -15.60
CA GLY A 74 8.06 -0.68 -15.84
C GLY A 74 7.01 -1.75 -15.54
N ALA A 75 7.24 -2.99 -15.98
CA ALA A 75 6.36 -4.12 -15.69
C ALA A 75 6.26 -4.38 -14.18
N PHE A 76 7.39 -4.46 -13.46
CA PHE A 76 7.35 -4.65 -12.01
C PHE A 76 6.67 -3.48 -11.26
N MET A 77 6.90 -2.25 -11.70
CA MET A 77 6.22 -1.08 -11.15
C MET A 77 4.70 -1.15 -11.33
N ALA A 78 4.23 -1.53 -12.51
CA ALA A 78 2.81 -1.63 -12.81
C ALA A 78 2.14 -2.84 -12.14
N ASP A 79 2.80 -4.00 -12.14
CA ASP A 79 2.19 -5.27 -11.72
C ASP A 79 2.30 -5.52 -10.22
N SER A 80 3.28 -4.91 -9.55
CA SER A 80 3.59 -5.19 -8.13
C SER A 80 3.62 -3.93 -7.26
N VAL A 81 4.39 -2.91 -7.65
CA VAL A 81 4.57 -1.72 -6.81
C VAL A 81 3.29 -0.90 -6.72
N LEU A 82 2.69 -0.55 -7.86
CA LEU A 82 1.52 0.32 -7.89
C LEU A 82 0.29 -0.29 -7.19
N PRO A 83 -0.05 -1.58 -7.35
CA PRO A 83 -1.15 -2.20 -6.60
C PRO A 83 -0.90 -2.20 -5.09
N TYR A 84 0.31 -2.56 -4.66
CA TYR A 84 0.67 -2.53 -3.24
C TYR A 84 0.60 -1.12 -2.66
N MET A 85 1.11 -0.12 -3.39
CA MET A 85 1.07 1.26 -2.94
C MET A 85 -0.35 1.82 -2.90
N GLN A 86 -1.22 1.46 -3.84
CA GLN A 86 -2.63 1.83 -3.76
C GLN A 86 -3.28 1.30 -2.46
N GLU A 87 -3.03 0.03 -2.09
CA GLU A 87 -3.54 -0.52 -0.83
C GLU A 87 -2.96 0.23 0.38
N LEU A 88 -1.64 0.41 0.41
CA LEU A 88 -0.95 1.05 1.53
C LEU A 88 -1.41 2.49 1.77
N PHE A 89 -1.56 3.28 0.70
CA PHE A 89 -2.02 4.66 0.78
C PHE A 89 -3.52 4.77 1.08
N ALA A 90 -4.35 3.85 0.56
CA ALA A 90 -5.77 3.80 0.90
C ALA A 90 -6.00 3.42 2.37
N GLU A 91 -5.14 2.58 2.96
CA GLU A 91 -5.16 2.29 4.40
C GLU A 91 -4.81 3.52 5.24
N TYR A 92 -3.90 4.37 4.75
CA TYR A 92 -3.58 5.63 5.40
C TYR A 92 -4.74 6.62 5.34
N ASP A 93 -5.22 6.94 4.14
CA ASP A 93 -6.34 7.86 3.96
C ASP A 93 -7.02 7.56 2.61
N PRO A 94 -8.17 6.85 2.62
CA PRO A 94 -8.81 6.42 1.39
C PRO A 94 -9.43 7.57 0.61
N ASP A 95 -9.79 8.67 1.28
CA ASP A 95 -10.40 9.84 0.64
C ASP A 95 -9.32 10.69 -0.05
N GLU A 96 -8.19 10.92 0.63
CA GLU A 96 -7.04 11.64 0.06
C GLU A 96 -6.38 10.85 -1.09
N PHE A 97 -6.24 9.54 -0.92
CA PHE A 97 -5.47 8.67 -1.84
C PHE A 97 -6.33 7.75 -2.72
N ALA A 98 -7.59 8.11 -2.97
CA ALA A 98 -8.49 7.36 -3.85
C ALA A 98 -7.96 7.16 -5.29
N ASN A 99 -6.98 7.96 -5.72
CA ASN A 99 -6.51 8.02 -7.11
C ASN A 99 -4.99 7.86 -7.24
N VAL A 100 -4.35 7.09 -6.35
CA VAL A 100 -2.92 6.77 -6.50
C VAL A 100 -2.67 6.07 -7.83
N ASN A 101 -1.79 6.66 -8.63
CA ASN A 101 -1.42 6.17 -9.96
C ASN A 101 0.05 6.49 -10.23
N CYS A 102 0.55 6.14 -11.43
CA CYS A 102 1.95 6.35 -11.80
C CYS A 102 2.41 7.82 -11.62
N ALA A 103 1.55 8.79 -11.94
CA ALA A 103 1.86 10.21 -11.84
C ALA A 103 1.91 10.72 -10.39
N THR A 104 1.32 10.00 -9.43
CA THR A 104 1.44 10.33 -8.00
C THR A 104 2.89 10.32 -7.56
N CYS A 105 3.68 9.38 -8.07
CA CYS A 105 5.10 9.25 -7.73
C CYS A 105 6.02 9.89 -8.77
N HIS A 106 5.74 9.68 -10.06
CA HIS A 106 6.63 10.11 -11.15
C HIS A 106 6.28 11.51 -11.72
N GLY A 107 5.16 12.10 -11.33
CA GLY A 107 4.68 13.39 -11.83
C GLY A 107 3.84 13.27 -13.12
N PRO A 108 3.11 14.33 -13.50
CA PRO A 108 2.23 14.32 -14.66
C PRO A 108 3.00 14.23 -16.00
N ASN A 109 4.28 14.62 -16.01
CA ASN A 109 5.18 14.52 -17.15
C ASN A 109 6.06 13.26 -17.14
N MET A 110 5.65 12.21 -16.41
CA MET A 110 6.43 10.98 -16.26
C MET A 110 6.93 10.37 -17.58
N HIS A 111 6.12 10.42 -18.64
CA HIS A 111 6.52 9.89 -19.96
C HIS A 111 7.61 10.73 -20.64
N GLU A 112 7.62 12.04 -20.44
CA GLU A 112 8.65 12.94 -20.99
C GLU A 112 9.98 12.80 -20.24
N ARG A 113 9.91 12.27 -19.02
CA ARG A 113 11.05 12.06 -18.12
C ARG A 113 11.45 10.59 -18.00
N ASP A 114 10.93 9.71 -18.85
CA ASP A 114 11.20 8.26 -18.78
C ASP A 114 10.97 7.66 -17.38
N PHE A 115 10.00 8.18 -16.63
CA PHE A 115 9.68 7.82 -15.25
C PHE A 115 10.84 8.04 -14.25
N GLU A 116 11.77 8.93 -14.57
CA GLU A 116 12.93 9.22 -13.73
C GLU A 116 12.51 9.80 -12.37
N MET A 117 13.28 9.43 -11.35
CA MET A 117 13.15 9.90 -9.98
C MET A 117 14.48 10.52 -9.52
N PRO A 118 14.48 11.52 -8.63
CA PRO A 118 13.33 12.06 -7.90
C PRO A 118 12.37 12.88 -8.78
N SER A 119 11.07 12.81 -8.47
CA SER A 119 10.05 13.55 -9.20
C SER A 119 10.01 15.01 -8.73
N PRO A 120 10.07 15.99 -9.64
CA PRO A 120 9.98 17.40 -9.29
C PRO A 120 8.55 17.81 -8.86
N SER A 121 7.57 16.92 -9.04
CA SER A 121 6.19 17.13 -8.61
C SER A 121 5.96 16.78 -7.14
N LEU A 122 6.92 16.10 -6.50
CA LEU A 122 6.88 15.84 -5.07
C LEU A 122 7.49 17.01 -4.27
N PRO A 123 7.04 17.24 -3.03
CA PRO A 123 7.62 18.26 -2.16
C PRO A 123 9.13 18.08 -2.01
N ALA A 124 9.89 19.15 -2.21
CA ALA A 124 11.32 19.15 -1.93
C ALA A 124 11.56 19.04 -0.43
N LEU A 125 12.47 18.16 -0.03
CA LEU A 125 12.75 17.90 1.37
C LEU A 125 14.07 18.56 1.78
N HIS A 126 14.04 19.25 2.91
CA HIS A 126 15.25 19.78 3.55
C HIS A 126 16.06 18.66 4.19
N ALA A 127 17.35 18.92 4.43
CA ALA A 127 18.22 17.98 5.11
C ALA A 127 17.73 17.64 6.52
N SER A 128 17.92 16.41 6.96
CA SER A 128 17.58 15.98 8.32
C SER A 128 18.28 16.87 9.36
N GLY A 129 17.52 17.34 10.35
CA GLY A 129 18.04 18.16 11.45
C GLY A 129 18.02 19.67 11.19
N THR A 130 17.63 20.14 9.99
CA THR A 130 17.43 21.57 9.77
C THR A 130 16.12 22.05 10.43
N PRO A 131 15.99 23.35 10.78
CA PRO A 131 14.75 23.90 11.29
C PRO A 131 13.54 23.66 10.38
N GLU A 132 13.73 23.73 9.07
CA GLU A 132 12.68 23.53 8.07
C GLU A 132 12.21 22.08 8.03
N GLN A 133 13.14 21.13 8.18
CA GLN A 133 12.78 19.71 8.30
C GLN A 133 12.01 19.44 9.59
N HIS A 134 12.40 20.03 10.72
CA HIS A 134 11.65 19.92 11.97
C HIS A 134 10.25 20.52 11.85
N GLN A 135 10.12 21.68 11.23
CA GLN A 135 8.82 22.31 10.97
C GLN A 135 7.90 21.39 10.15
N MET A 136 8.43 20.78 9.08
CA MET A 136 7.66 19.85 8.24
C MET A 136 7.18 18.62 9.04
N VAL A 137 8.00 18.10 9.97
CA VAL A 137 7.61 17.01 10.89
C VAL A 137 6.51 17.46 11.87
N GLU A 138 6.59 18.70 12.37
CA GLU A 138 5.60 19.27 13.31
C GLU A 138 4.26 19.54 12.63
N GLU A 139 4.27 20.03 11.39
CA GLU A 139 3.08 20.39 10.62
C GLU A 139 2.38 19.15 10.02
N HIS A 140 3.16 18.13 9.62
CA HIS A 140 2.64 16.93 8.96
C HIS A 140 3.07 15.60 9.65
N PRO A 141 2.89 15.46 10.98
CA PRO A 141 3.49 14.37 11.73
C PRO A 141 2.96 13.00 11.33
N ARG A 142 1.69 12.90 10.93
CA ARG A 142 1.09 11.63 10.49
C ARG A 142 1.64 11.19 9.14
N MET A 143 1.70 12.12 8.18
CA MET A 143 2.21 11.87 6.82
C MET A 143 3.69 11.49 6.86
N VAL A 144 4.51 12.23 7.60
CA VAL A 144 5.95 11.95 7.69
C VAL A 144 6.21 10.57 8.28
N ARG A 145 5.47 10.20 9.33
CA ARG A 145 5.61 8.88 9.94
C ARG A 145 5.08 7.78 9.03
N PHE A 146 4.01 8.04 8.26
CA PHE A 146 3.55 7.11 7.25
C PHE A 146 4.61 6.88 6.16
N MET A 147 5.18 7.95 5.61
CA MET A 147 6.24 7.86 4.60
C MET A 147 7.48 7.15 5.14
N PHE A 148 7.95 7.53 6.33
CA PHE A 148 9.18 7.00 6.91
C PHE A 148 9.05 5.55 7.40
N ASN A 149 7.94 5.19 8.04
CA ASN A 149 7.78 3.86 8.64
C ASN A 149 7.22 2.82 7.66
N HIS A 150 6.53 3.23 6.60
CA HIS A 150 5.83 2.31 5.71
C HIS A 150 6.24 2.43 4.25
N VAL A 151 6.14 3.61 3.65
CA VAL A 151 6.38 3.79 2.21
C VAL A 151 7.85 3.57 1.86
N VAL A 152 8.77 4.23 2.57
CA VAL A 152 10.22 4.14 2.32
C VAL A 152 10.73 2.70 2.54
N PRO A 153 10.41 2.02 3.66
CA PRO A 153 10.82 0.62 3.85
C PRO A 153 10.23 -0.33 2.81
N ALA A 154 8.96 -0.13 2.41
CA ALA A 154 8.34 -0.94 1.37
C ALA A 154 9.03 -0.75 0.01
N MET A 155 9.29 0.50 -0.42
CA MET A 155 10.00 0.76 -1.67
C MET A 155 11.41 0.19 -1.66
N ARG A 156 12.18 0.43 -0.59
CA ARG A 156 13.51 -0.17 -0.43
C ARG A 156 13.46 -1.69 -0.62
N THR A 157 12.50 -2.33 0.03
CA THR A 157 12.30 -3.78 0.00
C THR A 157 11.95 -4.28 -1.40
N MET A 158 11.02 -3.59 -2.07
CA MET A 158 10.59 -3.89 -3.43
C MET A 158 11.74 -3.79 -4.44
N LEU A 159 12.55 -2.75 -4.32
CA LEU A 159 13.67 -2.48 -5.21
C LEU A 159 14.94 -3.25 -4.82
N ARG A 160 14.93 -3.95 -3.67
CA ARG A 160 16.08 -4.69 -3.12
C ARG A 160 17.29 -3.78 -2.86
N GLU A 161 17.01 -2.56 -2.43
CA GLU A 161 18.02 -1.57 -2.10
C GLU A 161 18.47 -1.70 -0.64
N GLU A 162 19.70 -1.29 -0.36
CA GLU A 162 20.22 -1.28 1.01
C GLU A 162 19.60 -0.12 1.81
N PRO A 163 19.34 -0.27 3.12
CA PRO A 163 18.92 0.86 3.96
C PRO A 163 19.95 1.99 3.93
N PHE A 164 19.45 3.22 4.08
CA PHE A 164 20.31 4.39 4.17
C PHE A 164 21.25 4.33 5.37
N ASP A 165 22.54 4.56 5.12
CA ASP A 165 23.59 4.73 6.11
C ASP A 165 23.94 6.22 6.22
N ALA A 166 23.74 6.78 7.42
CA ALA A 166 24.01 8.19 7.67
C ALA A 166 25.51 8.53 7.79
N GLU A 167 26.37 7.55 8.06
CA GLU A 167 27.82 7.73 8.13
C GLU A 167 28.42 7.83 6.72
N THR A 168 27.96 6.99 5.79
CA THR A 168 28.45 6.97 4.41
C THR A 168 27.64 7.86 3.46
N GLY A 169 26.39 8.14 3.80
CA GLY A 169 25.44 8.85 2.94
C GLY A 169 24.89 8.00 1.78
N GLU A 170 25.06 6.68 1.85
CA GLU A 170 24.66 5.72 0.82
C GLU A 170 23.38 4.96 1.21
N GLY A 171 22.73 4.29 0.25
CA GLY A 171 21.51 3.50 0.47
C GLY A 171 20.20 4.28 0.23
N PHE A 172 19.08 3.55 0.29
CA PHE A 172 17.76 4.06 -0.07
C PHE A 172 17.21 5.05 0.98
N SER A 173 16.98 6.29 0.55
CA SER A 173 16.50 7.39 1.40
C SER A 173 15.29 8.10 0.80
N CYS A 174 14.69 9.04 1.53
CA CYS A 174 13.58 9.87 1.06
C CYS A 174 13.88 10.56 -0.28
N TYR A 175 15.16 10.86 -0.54
CA TYR A 175 15.63 11.54 -1.75
C TYR A 175 15.66 10.67 -3.00
N PHE A 176 15.36 9.37 -2.90
CA PHE A 176 15.11 8.54 -4.07
C PHE A 176 13.80 8.93 -4.76
N CYS A 177 12.85 9.51 -4.01
CA CYS A 177 11.59 9.97 -4.57
C CYS A 177 11.48 11.50 -4.57
N HIS A 178 11.86 12.13 -3.46
CA HIS A 178 11.72 13.56 -3.30
C HIS A 178 12.96 14.33 -3.75
N PRO A 179 12.81 15.51 -4.38
CA PRO A 179 13.93 16.38 -4.64
C PRO A 179 14.51 16.93 -3.32
N ARG A 180 15.79 17.30 -3.34
CA ARG A 180 16.41 18.03 -2.23
C ARG A 180 16.01 19.50 -2.32
N ALA A 181 15.60 20.08 -1.19
CA ALA A 181 15.45 21.52 -1.09
C ALA A 181 16.84 22.17 -1.05
N GLU A 182 16.95 23.36 -1.67
CA GLU A 182 18.17 24.18 -1.69
C GLU A 182 18.39 24.94 -0.37
#